data_AF-A0A1Q8QUV8-F1
#
_entry.id   AF-A0A1Q8QUV8-F1
#
_cell.length_a   1.000
_cell.length_b   1.000
_cell.length_c   1.000
_cell.angle_alpha   90.00
_cell.angle_beta   90.00
_cell.angle_gamma   90.00
#
_symmetry.space_group_name_H-M   'P 1'
#
loop_
_entity.id
_entity.type
_entity.pdbx_description
1 polymer ?
#
loop_
_entity_poly.entity_id
_entity_poly.type
_entity_poly.pdbx_seq_one_letter_code
_entity_poly.pdbx_strand_id
1 'polypeptide(L)'
;MHELRIIFEEKTPLSCLRRMQDYKLLAAVHPLLALTPSKEAVLLEVENVVNWYRLLYIEPQPQVWLLYFLALCTGLDPEQFAIIARRLNFSKRVAGDIAALRQQIRDTAQGIFNWEYHKGPLSELYFLLEPLPLEGALYLMARNPREPLQKYVSMHLTTLRHKRVEVTGNDLKKLGVEAGPRYADILHRVLGAAIDGQAVCRAEQLELARRLARGEPIAPILERPAGGERCQLPEEPASSGS
;
A
#
# COMPACT_ATOMS: atom_id res chain seq x y z
N MET A 1 -0.95 18.03 -21.38
CA MET A 1 -0.48 17.36 -20.16
C MET A 1 0.34 18.29 -19.28
N HIS A 2 1.44 18.86 -19.82
CA HIS A 2 2.39 19.68 -19.05
C HIS A 2 1.72 20.80 -18.24
N GLU A 3 0.80 21.56 -18.83
CA GLU A 3 0.10 22.66 -18.12
C GLU A 3 -0.78 22.18 -16.94
N LEU A 4 -1.54 21.08 -17.12
CA LEU A 4 -2.34 20.51 -16.03
C LEU A 4 -1.45 20.00 -14.89
N ARG A 5 -0.28 19.45 -15.21
CA ARG A 5 0.67 19.01 -14.19
C ARG A 5 1.18 20.19 -13.36
N ILE A 6 1.52 21.31 -14.00
CA ILE A 6 1.91 22.54 -13.30
C ILE A 6 0.79 22.98 -12.34
N ILE A 7 -0.46 23.00 -12.81
CA ILE A 7 -1.62 23.33 -11.97
C ILE A 7 -1.74 22.40 -10.75
N PHE A 8 -1.48 21.11 -10.91
CA PHE A 8 -1.54 20.16 -9.80
C PHE A 8 -0.37 20.28 -8.80
N GLU A 9 0.71 20.94 -9.19
CA GLU A 9 1.90 21.18 -8.36
C GLU A 9 1.85 22.56 -7.67
N GLU A 10 0.84 23.39 -7.97
CA GLU A 10 0.61 24.68 -7.30
C GLU A 10 0.29 24.53 -5.80
N LYS A 11 0.37 25.65 -5.08
CA LYS A 11 0.02 25.69 -3.64
C LYS A 11 -1.46 25.40 -3.37
N THR A 12 -2.35 25.75 -4.30
CA THR A 12 -3.81 25.60 -4.15
C THR A 12 -4.46 24.98 -5.41
N PRO A 13 -4.17 23.72 -5.75
CA PRO A 13 -4.60 23.10 -7.02
C PRO A 13 -6.11 23.10 -7.23
N LEU A 14 -6.90 22.88 -6.16
CA LEU A 14 -8.36 22.88 -6.24
C LEU A 14 -8.90 24.27 -6.62
N SER A 15 -8.34 25.35 -6.08
CA SER A 15 -8.73 26.71 -6.45
C SER A 15 -8.42 27.02 -7.91
N CYS A 16 -7.27 26.54 -8.42
CA CYS A 16 -6.92 26.65 -9.83
C CYS A 16 -7.93 25.89 -10.71
N LEU A 17 -8.30 24.66 -10.33
CA LEU A 17 -9.29 23.86 -11.07
C LEU A 17 -10.68 24.49 -11.07
N ARG A 18 -11.14 25.06 -9.95
CA ARG A 18 -12.41 25.81 -9.89
C ARG A 18 -12.39 27.00 -10.82
N ARG A 19 -11.31 27.78 -10.82
CA ARG A 19 -11.15 28.89 -11.75
C ARG A 19 -11.17 28.44 -13.21
N MET A 20 -10.54 27.31 -13.54
CA MET A 20 -10.63 26.73 -14.88
C MET A 20 -12.04 26.28 -15.25
N GLN A 21 -12.81 25.76 -14.30
CA GLN A 21 -14.23 25.44 -14.51
C GLN A 21 -15.04 26.71 -14.82
N ASP A 22 -14.85 27.79 -14.07
CA ASP A 22 -15.56 29.06 -14.25
C ASP A 22 -15.33 29.66 -15.65
N TYR A 23 -14.10 29.55 -16.17
CA TYR A 23 -13.74 29.95 -17.53
C TYR A 23 -14.03 28.87 -18.59
N LYS A 24 -14.70 27.76 -18.23
CA LYS A 24 -15.03 26.63 -19.10
C LYS A 24 -13.81 25.95 -19.75
N LEU A 25 -12.61 26.16 -19.19
CA LEU A 25 -11.36 25.60 -19.69
C LEU A 25 -11.29 24.08 -19.46
N LEU A 26 -11.77 23.57 -18.32
CA LEU A 26 -11.81 22.11 -18.08
C LEU A 26 -12.69 21.39 -19.10
N ALA A 27 -13.88 21.93 -19.39
CA ALA A 27 -14.77 21.37 -20.39
C ALA A 27 -14.19 21.46 -21.81
N ALA A 28 -13.43 22.52 -22.12
CA ALA A 28 -12.70 22.66 -23.37
C ALA A 28 -11.56 21.63 -23.53
N VAL A 29 -10.90 21.25 -22.42
CA VAL A 29 -9.98 20.09 -22.42
C VAL A 29 -10.78 18.83 -22.72
N HIS A 30 -11.77 18.51 -21.87
CA HIS A 30 -12.73 17.44 -22.12
C HIS A 30 -13.94 17.53 -21.16
N PRO A 31 -15.19 17.30 -21.61
CA PRO A 31 -16.38 17.35 -20.75
C PRO A 31 -16.31 16.40 -19.54
N LEU A 32 -15.71 15.21 -19.71
CA LEU A 32 -15.52 14.25 -18.61
C LEU A 32 -14.60 14.78 -17.48
N LEU A 33 -13.86 15.86 -17.68
CA LEU A 33 -13.03 16.50 -16.64
C LEU A 33 -13.75 17.63 -15.90
N ALA A 34 -14.98 17.98 -16.29
CA ALA A 34 -15.76 18.98 -15.56
C ALA A 34 -15.85 18.62 -14.07
N LEU A 35 -15.72 19.62 -13.20
CA LEU A 35 -15.86 19.42 -11.77
C LEU A 35 -17.31 19.09 -11.43
N THR A 36 -17.50 18.00 -10.72
CA THR A 36 -18.76 17.60 -10.11
C THR A 36 -18.61 17.71 -8.59
N PRO A 37 -19.70 17.80 -7.82
CA PRO A 37 -19.61 17.81 -6.36
C PRO A 37 -18.81 16.64 -5.80
N SER A 38 -18.92 15.45 -6.42
CA SER A 38 -18.15 14.27 -6.05
C SER A 38 -16.65 14.42 -6.33
N LYS A 39 -16.26 14.96 -7.49
CA LYS A 39 -14.84 15.22 -7.78
C LYS A 39 -14.25 16.29 -6.87
N GLU A 40 -14.99 17.36 -6.61
CA GLU A 40 -14.54 18.41 -5.70
C GLU A 40 -14.33 17.89 -4.28
N ALA A 41 -15.24 17.05 -3.78
CA ALA A 41 -15.07 16.40 -2.48
C ALA A 41 -13.76 15.58 -2.42
N VAL A 42 -13.50 14.75 -3.44
CA VAL A 42 -12.25 13.95 -3.47
C VAL A 42 -11.01 14.81 -3.66
N LEU A 43 -11.07 15.89 -4.44
CA LEU A 43 -9.95 16.82 -4.61
C LEU A 43 -9.60 17.54 -3.30
N LEU A 44 -10.62 17.93 -2.52
CA LEU A 44 -10.42 18.51 -1.19
C LEU A 44 -9.78 17.48 -0.23
N GLU A 45 -10.25 16.23 -0.26
CA GLU A 45 -9.65 15.18 0.57
C GLU A 45 -8.23 14.82 0.15
N VAL A 46 -7.89 14.89 -1.14
CA VAL A 46 -6.51 14.75 -1.60
C VAL A 46 -5.62 15.84 -0.98
N GLU A 47 -6.09 17.09 -0.91
CA GLU A 47 -5.35 18.17 -0.26
C GLU A 47 -5.12 17.87 1.23
N ASN A 48 -6.15 17.42 1.95
CA ASN A 48 -6.05 17.02 3.36
C ASN A 48 -5.04 15.89 3.56
N VAL A 49 -5.12 14.83 2.75
CA VAL A 49 -4.23 13.65 2.86
C VAL A 49 -2.79 13.99 2.50
N VAL A 50 -2.56 14.83 1.48
CA VAL A 50 -1.21 15.31 1.14
C VAL A 50 -0.61 16.12 2.28
N ASN A 51 -1.40 17.02 2.88
CA ASN A 51 -0.95 17.82 4.02
C ASN A 51 -0.66 16.94 5.24
N TRP A 52 -1.54 16.00 5.56
CA TRP A 52 -1.31 15.01 6.61
C TRP A 52 -0.01 14.22 6.37
N TYR A 53 0.20 13.70 5.16
CA TYR A 53 1.39 12.91 4.85
C TYR A 53 2.69 13.73 4.98
N ARG A 54 2.68 15.00 4.53
CA ARG A 54 3.82 15.91 4.70
C ARG A 54 4.16 16.16 6.17
N LEU A 55 3.17 16.23 7.05
CA LEU A 55 3.37 16.40 8.49
C LEU A 55 4.01 15.19 9.18
N LEU A 56 4.04 14.03 8.53
CA LEU A 56 4.73 12.84 9.05
C LEU A 56 6.25 12.94 8.91
N TYR A 57 6.77 13.82 8.04
CA TYR A 57 8.21 13.95 7.73
C TYR A 57 8.88 12.61 7.34
N ILE A 58 8.17 11.76 6.61
CA ILE A 58 8.68 10.46 6.13
C ILE A 58 8.91 10.46 4.62
N GLU A 59 9.84 9.61 4.17
CA GLU A 59 10.14 9.36 2.76
C GLU A 59 9.56 8.01 2.29
N PRO A 60 9.28 7.83 0.98
CA PRO A 60 9.43 8.82 -0.10
C PRO A 60 8.29 9.86 -0.12
N GLN A 61 8.55 11.05 -0.67
CA GLN A 61 7.48 12.00 -1.01
C GLN A 61 6.61 11.49 -2.18
N PRO A 62 5.28 11.67 -2.14
CA PRO A 62 4.40 11.24 -3.22
C PRO A 62 4.47 12.19 -4.43
N GLN A 63 4.19 11.65 -5.62
CA GLN A 63 3.90 12.48 -6.79
C GLN A 63 2.52 13.13 -6.65
N VAL A 64 2.49 14.33 -6.07
CA VAL A 64 1.25 15.09 -5.80
C VAL A 64 0.39 15.27 -7.05
N TRP A 65 1.01 15.52 -8.20
CA TRP A 65 0.29 15.67 -9.47
C TRP A 65 -0.58 14.45 -9.82
N LEU A 66 -0.11 13.24 -9.49
CA LEU A 66 -0.81 12.00 -9.79
C LEU A 66 -2.04 11.85 -8.88
N LEU A 67 -1.96 12.25 -7.61
CA LEU A 67 -3.10 12.23 -6.69
C LEU A 67 -4.24 13.13 -7.16
N TYR A 68 -3.92 14.38 -7.53
CA TYR A 68 -4.91 15.30 -8.08
C TYR A 68 -5.46 14.82 -9.43
N PHE A 69 -4.62 14.22 -10.27
CA PHE A 69 -5.07 13.67 -11.54
C PHE A 69 -6.04 12.48 -11.34
N LEU A 70 -5.73 11.57 -10.41
CA LEU A 70 -6.62 10.47 -10.02
C LEU A 70 -7.96 11.01 -9.47
N ALA A 71 -7.91 12.06 -8.65
CA ALA A 71 -9.11 12.73 -8.12
C ALA A 71 -9.97 13.37 -9.21
N LEU A 72 -9.36 14.09 -10.16
CA LEU A 72 -10.06 14.67 -11.31
C LEU A 72 -10.71 13.59 -12.20
N CYS A 73 -10.09 12.41 -12.23
CA CYS A 73 -10.54 11.24 -12.98
C CYS A 73 -11.52 10.33 -12.20
N THR A 74 -11.96 10.74 -11.01
CA THR A 74 -12.90 10.00 -10.18
C THR A 74 -14.23 9.81 -10.91
N GLY A 75 -14.79 8.59 -10.82
CA GLY A 75 -16.06 8.23 -11.46
C GLY A 75 -15.93 7.83 -12.93
N LEU A 76 -14.75 7.95 -13.54
CA LEU A 76 -14.55 7.48 -14.91
C LEU A 76 -14.36 5.95 -14.96
N ASP A 77 -15.05 5.31 -15.89
CA ASP A 77 -14.82 3.90 -16.26
C ASP A 77 -13.52 3.76 -17.10
N PRO A 78 -13.08 2.51 -17.41
CA PRO A 78 -11.87 2.30 -18.20
C PRO A 78 -11.89 2.93 -19.60
N GLU A 79 -13.04 2.94 -20.28
CA GLU A 79 -13.18 3.48 -21.63
C GLU A 79 -13.12 5.01 -21.61
N GLN A 80 -13.83 5.63 -20.68
CA GLN A 80 -13.80 7.05 -20.40
C GLN A 80 -12.40 7.53 -20.01
N PHE A 81 -11.69 6.76 -19.19
CA PHE A 81 -10.30 7.07 -18.88
C PHE A 81 -9.39 7.00 -20.11
N ALA A 82 -9.56 5.99 -20.97
CA ALA A 82 -8.78 5.88 -22.20
C ALA A 82 -8.98 7.09 -23.14
N ILE A 83 -10.21 7.63 -23.21
CA ILE A 83 -10.51 8.88 -23.93
C ILE A 83 -9.71 10.04 -23.34
N ILE A 84 -9.73 10.22 -22.02
CA ILE A 84 -8.97 11.27 -21.33
C ILE A 84 -7.47 11.12 -21.55
N ALA A 85 -6.93 9.92 -21.38
CA ALA A 85 -5.51 9.64 -21.56
C ALA A 85 -5.04 10.01 -22.99
N ARG A 86 -5.84 9.67 -24.01
CA ARG A 86 -5.59 10.05 -25.40
C ARG A 86 -5.67 11.56 -25.59
N ARG A 87 -6.73 12.20 -25.06
CA ARG A 87 -6.93 13.66 -25.17
C ARG A 87 -5.81 14.46 -24.52
N LEU A 88 -5.23 13.94 -23.44
CA LEU A 88 -4.10 14.54 -22.74
C LEU A 88 -2.73 14.17 -23.35
N ASN A 89 -2.70 13.38 -24.44
CA ASN A 89 -1.50 12.91 -25.11
C ASN A 89 -0.56 12.09 -24.20
N PHE A 90 -1.10 11.22 -23.34
CA PHE A 90 -0.26 10.25 -22.64
C PHE A 90 0.27 9.19 -23.59
N SER A 91 1.51 8.74 -23.34
CA SER A 91 2.04 7.55 -24.00
C SER A 91 1.24 6.32 -23.56
N LYS A 92 1.23 5.28 -24.41
CA LYS A 92 0.56 4.00 -24.08
C LYS A 92 1.04 3.41 -22.75
N ARG A 93 2.33 3.55 -22.45
CA ARG A 93 2.93 3.11 -21.18
C ARG A 93 2.34 3.86 -19.99
N VAL A 94 2.42 5.20 -19.99
CA VAL A 94 1.91 6.03 -18.89
C VAL A 94 0.41 5.83 -18.68
N ALA A 95 -0.37 5.78 -19.77
CA ALA A 95 -1.79 5.49 -19.69
C ALA A 95 -2.07 4.10 -19.10
N GLY A 96 -1.29 3.09 -19.50
CA GLY A 96 -1.36 1.74 -18.95
C GLY A 96 -1.04 1.67 -17.46
N ASP A 97 0.04 2.32 -17.04
CA ASP A 97 0.48 2.36 -15.64
C ASP A 97 -0.59 2.99 -14.74
N ILE A 98 -1.17 4.14 -15.16
CA ILE A 98 -2.25 4.80 -14.41
C ILE A 98 -3.54 3.96 -14.42
N ALA A 99 -3.88 3.32 -15.56
CA ALA A 99 -5.04 2.44 -15.63
C ALA A 99 -4.91 1.24 -14.68
N ALA A 100 -3.74 0.60 -14.66
CA ALA A 100 -3.44 -0.49 -13.75
C ALA A 100 -3.51 -0.04 -12.28
N LEU A 101 -2.93 1.11 -11.95
CA LEU A 101 -3.03 1.69 -10.62
C LEU A 101 -4.49 1.93 -10.20
N ARG A 102 -5.32 2.50 -11.08
CA ARG A 102 -6.76 2.70 -10.81
C ARG A 102 -7.50 1.39 -10.53
N GLN A 103 -7.14 0.32 -11.24
CA GLN A 103 -7.72 -1.00 -11.01
C GLN A 103 -7.25 -1.55 -9.66
N GLN A 104 -5.95 -1.51 -9.39
CA GLN A 104 -5.38 -1.98 -8.14
C GLN A 104 -5.97 -1.25 -6.92
N ILE A 105 -6.17 0.07 -6.99
CA ILE A 105 -6.85 0.85 -5.94
C ILE A 105 -8.26 0.31 -5.67
N ARG A 106 -9.03 -0.03 -6.71
CA ARG A 106 -10.37 -0.60 -6.55
C ARG A 106 -10.33 -1.98 -5.90
N ASP A 107 -9.41 -2.83 -6.34
CA ASP A 107 -9.28 -4.19 -5.84
C ASP A 107 -8.79 -4.20 -4.38
N THR A 108 -7.82 -3.35 -4.03
CA THR A 108 -7.38 -3.15 -2.65
C THR A 108 -8.51 -2.61 -1.77
N ALA A 109 -9.30 -1.64 -2.25
CA ALA A 109 -10.45 -1.13 -1.49
C ALA A 109 -11.44 -2.26 -1.15
N GLN A 110 -11.79 -3.08 -2.15
CA GLN A 110 -12.68 -4.22 -1.96
C GLN A 110 -12.08 -5.25 -1.00
N GLY A 111 -10.78 -5.53 -1.12
CA GLY A 111 -10.05 -6.40 -0.21
C GLY A 111 -10.11 -5.93 1.24
N ILE A 112 -9.91 -4.63 1.48
CA ILE A 112 -9.99 -4.04 2.83
C ILE A 112 -11.41 -4.14 3.39
N PHE A 113 -12.45 -3.89 2.58
CA PHE A 113 -13.83 -4.05 3.05
C PHE A 113 -14.16 -5.49 3.41
N ASN A 114 -13.69 -6.46 2.64
CA ASN A 114 -13.85 -7.88 2.95
C ASN A 114 -13.10 -8.24 4.24
N TRP A 115 -11.85 -7.80 4.37
CA TRP A 115 -11.02 -7.99 5.56
C TRP A 115 -11.68 -7.42 6.82
N GLU A 116 -12.25 -6.23 6.72
CA GLU A 116 -12.94 -5.56 7.81
C GLU A 116 -14.21 -6.30 8.22
N TYR A 117 -14.94 -6.86 7.26
CA TYR A 117 -16.15 -7.64 7.49
C TYR A 117 -15.87 -8.93 8.28
N HIS A 118 -14.83 -9.68 7.90
CA HIS A 118 -14.48 -10.94 8.58
C HIS A 118 -13.45 -10.78 9.71
N LYS A 119 -13.03 -9.55 10.03
CA LYS A 119 -12.04 -9.23 11.07
C LYS A 119 -10.76 -10.06 10.94
N GLY A 120 -10.18 -10.03 9.74
CA GLY A 120 -8.97 -10.78 9.43
C GLY A 120 -7.75 -10.36 10.27
N PRO A 121 -6.69 -11.18 10.28
CA PRO A 121 -5.41 -10.85 10.90
C PRO A 121 -4.76 -9.62 10.25
N LEU A 122 -3.87 -8.93 10.97
CA LEU A 122 -3.22 -7.72 10.49
C LEU A 122 -2.28 -7.98 9.31
N SER A 123 -1.73 -9.19 9.21
CA SER A 123 -0.89 -9.63 8.10
C SER A 123 -1.64 -9.61 6.77
N GLU A 124 -2.90 -10.04 6.73
CA GLU A 124 -3.73 -9.97 5.52
C GLU A 124 -3.93 -8.53 5.06
N LEU A 125 -4.25 -7.61 5.98
CA LEU A 125 -4.34 -6.19 5.68
C LEU A 125 -3.01 -5.63 5.15
N TYR A 126 -1.89 -6.05 5.74
CA TYR A 126 -0.57 -5.67 5.26
C TYR A 126 -0.33 -6.12 3.83
N PHE A 127 -0.60 -7.39 3.49
CA PHE A 127 -0.37 -7.93 2.15
C PHE A 127 -1.37 -7.39 1.10
N LEU A 128 -2.54 -6.90 1.51
CA LEU A 128 -3.46 -6.18 0.61
C LEU A 128 -2.92 -4.80 0.21
N LEU A 129 -2.20 -4.13 1.12
CA LEU A 129 -1.71 -2.76 0.93
C LEU A 129 -0.27 -2.70 0.42
N GLU A 130 0.58 -3.69 0.72
CA GLU A 130 2.00 -3.72 0.35
C GLU A 130 2.27 -3.53 -1.15
N PRO A 131 1.51 -4.17 -2.07
CA PRO A 131 1.77 -4.02 -3.50
C PRO A 131 1.36 -2.65 -4.04
N LEU A 132 0.56 -1.89 -3.29
CA LEU A 132 0.01 -0.61 -3.73
C LEU A 132 1.07 0.48 -3.57
N PRO A 133 1.40 1.24 -4.63
CA PRO A 133 2.37 2.33 -4.51
C PRO A 133 1.81 3.43 -3.59
N LEU A 134 2.70 4.27 -3.07
CA LEU A 134 2.36 5.33 -2.12
C LEU A 134 1.20 6.21 -2.62
N GLU A 135 1.23 6.63 -3.89
CA GLU A 135 0.16 7.44 -4.47
C GLU A 135 -1.18 6.69 -4.50
N GLY A 136 -1.14 5.36 -4.73
CA GLY A 136 -2.33 4.52 -4.66
C GLY A 136 -2.92 4.48 -3.26
N ALA A 137 -2.08 4.30 -2.23
CA ALA A 137 -2.52 4.26 -0.84
C ALA A 137 -3.10 5.62 -0.39
N LEU A 138 -2.42 6.73 -0.69
CA LEU A 138 -2.90 8.07 -0.34
C LEU A 138 -4.20 8.42 -1.08
N TYR A 139 -4.32 8.10 -2.37
CA TYR A 139 -5.56 8.32 -3.10
C TYR A 139 -6.70 7.42 -2.58
N LEU A 140 -6.41 6.17 -2.21
CA LEU A 140 -7.39 5.27 -1.58
C LEU A 140 -7.94 5.86 -0.28
N MET A 141 -7.07 6.45 0.56
CA MET A 141 -7.45 7.16 1.78
C MET A 141 -8.31 8.40 1.48
N ALA A 142 -7.94 9.21 0.48
CA ALA A 142 -8.69 10.40 0.09
C ALA A 142 -10.08 10.07 -0.49
N ARG A 143 -10.20 8.99 -1.26
CA ARG A 143 -11.45 8.56 -1.89
C ARG A 143 -12.45 7.95 -0.88
N ASN A 144 -11.97 7.53 0.28
CA ASN A 144 -12.78 6.94 1.34
C ASN A 144 -12.57 7.72 2.65
N PRO A 145 -13.12 8.96 2.76
CA PRO A 145 -12.79 9.87 3.85
C PRO A 145 -13.33 9.48 5.23
N ARG A 146 -14.03 8.34 5.33
CA ARG A 146 -14.63 7.86 6.57
C ARG A 146 -13.86 6.66 7.08
N GLU A 147 -13.80 6.55 8.40
CA GLU A 147 -13.39 5.33 9.06
C GLU A 147 -14.30 4.15 8.66
N PRO A 148 -13.77 2.92 8.62
CA PRO A 148 -12.48 2.49 9.18
C PRO A 148 -11.29 2.48 8.19
N LEU A 149 -11.52 2.77 6.89
CA LEU A 149 -10.49 2.58 5.86
C LEU A 149 -9.30 3.53 6.05
N GLN A 150 -9.55 4.79 6.41
CA GLN A 150 -8.47 5.76 6.64
C GLN A 150 -7.51 5.30 7.74
N LYS A 151 -8.02 4.80 8.87
CA LYS A 151 -7.19 4.24 9.93
C LYS A 151 -6.30 3.11 9.44
N TYR A 152 -6.82 2.22 8.59
CA TYR A 152 -6.05 1.08 8.08
C TYR A 152 -4.91 1.50 7.17
N VAL A 153 -5.19 2.42 6.24
CA VAL A 153 -4.14 2.96 5.37
C VAL A 153 -3.11 3.76 6.17
N SER A 154 -3.55 4.58 7.13
CA SER A 154 -2.66 5.35 8.00
C SER A 154 -1.74 4.44 8.81
N MET A 155 -2.29 3.40 9.45
CA MET A 155 -1.53 2.39 10.20
C MET A 155 -0.54 1.64 9.31
N HIS A 156 -0.91 1.32 8.08
CA HIS A 156 0.02 0.71 7.12
C HIS A 156 1.18 1.65 6.79
N LEU A 157 0.87 2.91 6.46
CA LEU A 157 1.85 3.91 6.04
C LEU A 157 2.81 4.36 7.16
N THR A 158 2.40 4.27 8.42
CA THR A 158 3.18 4.75 9.57
C THR A 158 3.83 3.63 10.38
N THR A 159 3.24 2.42 10.37
CA THR A 159 3.68 1.33 11.24
C THR A 159 3.98 0.06 10.46
N LEU A 160 3.00 -0.52 9.76
CA LEU A 160 3.14 -1.88 9.23
C LEU A 160 4.19 -1.99 8.12
N ARG A 161 4.29 -1.00 7.22
CA ARG A 161 5.28 -0.99 6.11
C ARG A 161 6.73 -1.07 6.56
N HIS A 162 7.00 -0.67 7.80
CA HIS A 162 8.34 -0.66 8.40
C HIS A 162 8.66 -1.93 9.19
N LYS A 163 7.68 -2.84 9.38
CA LYS A 163 7.97 -4.15 9.99
C LYS A 163 8.95 -4.92 9.10
N ARG A 164 9.95 -5.51 9.75
CA ARG A 164 10.97 -6.39 9.15
C ARG A 164 11.11 -7.62 10.03
N VAL A 165 11.39 -8.75 9.39
CA VAL A 165 11.79 -9.98 10.08
C VAL A 165 13.31 -10.03 10.18
N GLU A 166 13.82 -10.69 11.21
CA GLU A 166 15.24 -10.88 11.44
C GLU A 166 15.80 -12.09 10.69
N VAL A 167 14.92 -13.04 10.34
CA VAL A 167 15.27 -14.22 9.55
C VAL A 167 15.51 -13.84 8.10
N THR A 168 16.61 -14.32 7.56
CA THR A 168 17.08 -14.04 6.20
C THR A 168 17.13 -15.31 5.35
N GLY A 169 17.31 -15.14 4.03
CA GLY A 169 17.58 -16.27 3.14
C GLY A 169 18.84 -17.07 3.51
N ASN A 170 19.83 -16.44 4.14
CA ASN A 170 21.02 -17.15 4.62
C ASN A 170 20.68 -18.12 5.75
N ASP A 171 19.73 -17.77 6.61
CA ASP A 171 19.25 -18.66 7.65
C ASP A 171 18.50 -19.86 7.06
N LEU A 172 17.67 -19.62 6.02
CA LEU A 172 17.02 -20.71 5.28
C LEU A 172 18.02 -21.64 4.59
N LYS A 173 19.11 -21.09 4.06
CA LYS A 173 20.20 -21.88 3.47
C LYS A 173 20.87 -22.76 4.52
N LYS A 174 21.15 -22.24 5.71
CA LYS A 174 21.70 -23.03 6.84
C LYS A 174 20.74 -24.13 7.30
N LEU A 175 19.42 -23.91 7.15
CA LEU A 175 18.39 -24.91 7.42
C LEU A 175 18.25 -25.97 6.32
N GLY A 176 19.03 -25.89 5.24
CA GLY A 176 19.03 -26.86 4.14
C GLY A 176 17.90 -26.66 3.13
N VAL A 177 17.28 -25.47 3.09
CA VAL A 177 16.24 -25.16 2.10
C VAL A 177 16.91 -24.88 0.75
N GLU A 178 16.41 -25.49 -0.32
CA GLU A 178 16.85 -25.19 -1.69
C GLU A 178 16.43 -23.77 -2.11
N ALA A 179 17.38 -23.04 -2.69
CA ALA A 179 17.13 -21.68 -3.16
C ALA A 179 16.06 -21.67 -4.27
N GLY A 180 15.12 -20.72 -4.19
CA GLY A 180 14.04 -20.58 -5.17
C GLY A 180 12.75 -20.01 -4.57
N PRO A 181 11.60 -20.22 -5.22
CA PRO A 181 10.30 -19.71 -4.78
C PRO A 181 9.93 -20.07 -3.33
N ARG A 182 10.46 -21.20 -2.85
CA ARG A 182 10.27 -21.68 -1.48
C ARG A 182 10.84 -20.72 -0.42
N TYR A 183 11.89 -19.97 -0.73
CA TYR A 183 12.43 -18.97 0.21
C TYR A 183 11.44 -17.82 0.39
N ALA A 184 10.88 -17.33 -0.72
CA ALA A 184 9.91 -16.24 -0.70
C ALA A 184 8.66 -16.65 0.08
N ASP A 185 8.14 -17.87 -0.13
CA ASP A 185 6.99 -18.39 0.62
C ASP A 185 7.26 -18.45 2.13
N ILE A 186 8.40 -19.03 2.55
CA ILE A 186 8.74 -19.14 3.97
C ILE A 186 8.90 -17.75 4.60
N LEU A 187 9.64 -16.84 3.97
CA LEU A 187 9.84 -15.49 4.49
C LEU A 187 8.53 -14.68 4.53
N HIS A 188 7.65 -14.85 3.55
CA HIS A 188 6.32 -14.24 3.53
C HIS A 188 5.48 -14.71 4.72
N ARG A 189 5.47 -16.01 5.00
CA ARG A 189 4.73 -16.58 6.14
C ARG A 189 5.31 -16.17 7.48
N VAL A 190 6.63 -16.11 7.61
CA VAL A 190 7.31 -15.61 8.81
C VAL A 190 6.99 -14.12 9.04
N LEU A 191 6.98 -13.31 7.97
CA LEU A 191 6.57 -11.91 8.03
C LEU A 191 5.12 -11.77 8.49
N GLY A 192 4.20 -12.57 7.95
CA GLY A 192 2.80 -12.58 8.38
C GLY A 192 2.67 -12.88 9.88
N ALA A 193 3.29 -13.96 10.35
CA ALA A 193 3.29 -14.32 11.76
C ALA A 193 3.91 -13.22 12.66
N ALA A 194 4.98 -12.56 12.21
CA ALA A 194 5.58 -11.43 12.94
C ALA A 194 4.67 -10.20 12.97
N ILE A 195 3.92 -9.94 11.89
CA ILE A 195 2.94 -8.85 11.84
C ILE A 195 1.80 -9.11 12.84
N ASP A 196 1.34 -10.36 12.90
CA ASP A 196 0.25 -10.82 13.77
C ASP A 196 0.67 -11.05 15.24
N GLY A 197 1.95 -10.87 15.57
CA GLY A 197 2.47 -11.03 16.92
C GLY A 197 2.73 -12.48 17.35
N GLN A 198 2.72 -13.42 16.40
CA GLN A 198 2.92 -14.86 16.61
C GLN A 198 4.39 -15.30 16.53
N ALA A 199 5.26 -14.47 15.94
CA ALA A 199 6.70 -14.72 15.83
C ALA A 199 7.48 -13.40 15.96
N VAL A 200 7.55 -12.87 17.18
CA VAL A 200 7.98 -11.48 17.42
C VAL A 200 9.50 -11.34 17.38
N CYS A 201 10.23 -12.35 17.83
CA CYS A 201 11.69 -12.33 17.90
C CYS A 201 12.36 -13.36 16.98
N ARG A 202 13.65 -13.15 16.72
CA ARG A 202 14.50 -14.02 15.88
C ARG A 202 14.34 -15.52 16.16
N ALA A 203 14.34 -15.92 17.43
CA ALA A 203 14.25 -17.33 17.82
C ALA A 203 12.93 -17.97 17.37
N GLU A 204 11.81 -17.29 17.58
CA GLU A 204 10.48 -17.74 17.14
C GLU A 204 10.38 -17.76 15.61
N GLN A 205 10.92 -16.74 14.94
CA GLN A 205 10.96 -16.66 13.49
C GLN A 205 11.80 -17.81 12.89
N LEU A 206 12.95 -18.16 13.49
CA LEU A 206 13.78 -19.28 13.07
C LEU A 206 13.10 -20.63 13.33
N GLU A 207 12.42 -20.79 14.47
CA GLU A 207 11.63 -22.00 14.76
C GLU A 207 10.53 -22.18 13.70
N LEU A 208 9.79 -21.11 13.40
CA LEU A 208 8.75 -21.10 12.39
C LEU A 208 9.32 -21.43 11.00
N ALA A 209 10.40 -20.76 10.60
CA ALA A 209 11.07 -21.02 9.33
C ALA A 209 11.53 -22.49 9.19
N ARG A 210 12.08 -23.08 10.27
CA ARG A 210 12.50 -24.48 10.30
C ARG A 210 11.30 -25.43 10.12
N ARG A 211 10.19 -25.19 10.84
CA ARG A 211 8.99 -26.03 10.70
C ARG A 211 8.42 -25.96 9.30
N LEU A 212 8.34 -24.76 8.72
CA LEU A 212 7.90 -24.53 7.35
C LEU A 212 8.81 -25.23 6.32
N ALA A 213 10.12 -25.18 6.53
CA ALA A 213 11.11 -25.86 5.69
C ALA A 213 10.97 -27.39 5.72
N ARG A 214 10.51 -27.97 6.84
CA ARG A 214 10.35 -29.42 7.02
C ARG A 214 8.94 -29.94 6.78
N GLY A 215 7.97 -29.05 6.54
CA GLY A 215 6.56 -29.41 6.42
C GLY A 215 5.93 -29.82 7.76
N GLU A 216 6.51 -29.37 8.88
CA GLU A 216 6.02 -29.68 10.23
C GLU A 216 4.82 -28.79 10.60
N PRO A 217 3.93 -29.24 11.51
CA PRO A 217 2.82 -28.42 12.01
C PRO A 217 3.31 -27.13 12.68
N ILE A 218 2.68 -26.01 12.34
CA ILE A 218 3.00 -24.67 12.87
C ILE A 218 2.02 -24.15 13.94
N ALA A 219 0.87 -24.82 14.13
CA ALA A 219 -0.10 -24.48 15.17
C ALA A 219 0.53 -24.26 16.57
N PRO A 220 1.53 -25.07 17.00
CA PRO A 220 2.19 -24.85 18.29
C PRO A 220 2.89 -23.50 18.44
N ILE A 221 3.19 -22.79 17.34
CA ILE A 221 3.77 -21.44 17.37
C ILE A 221 2.66 -20.39 17.30
N LEU A 222 1.68 -20.57 16.40
CA LEU A 222 0.64 -19.57 16.14
C LEU A 222 -0.34 -19.39 17.31
N GLU A 223 -0.53 -20.42 18.13
CA GLU A 223 -1.45 -20.41 19.28
C GLU A 223 -0.79 -19.89 20.58
N ARG A 224 0.51 -19.56 20.54
CA ARG A 224 1.23 -19.09 21.74
C ARG A 224 0.89 -17.63 22.05
N PRO A 225 0.87 -17.24 23.33
CA PRO A 225 0.83 -15.84 23.71
C PRO A 225 2.11 -15.13 23.24
N ALA A 226 1.94 -13.91 22.71
CA ALA A 226 3.03 -13.12 22.16
C ALA A 226 4.10 -12.79 23.23
N GLY A 227 5.38 -13.03 22.91
CA GLY A 227 6.53 -12.53 23.69
C GLY A 227 6.95 -13.38 24.90
N GLY A 228 7.16 -14.68 24.72
CA GLY A 228 7.61 -15.59 25.79
C GLY A 228 9.11 -15.48 26.17
N GLU A 229 9.51 -16.21 27.21
CA GLU A 229 10.89 -16.37 27.73
C GLU A 229 11.96 -16.65 26.64
N ARG A 230 11.55 -17.22 25.49
CA ARG A 230 12.44 -17.52 24.36
C ARG A 230 12.98 -16.30 23.64
N CYS A 231 12.32 -15.14 23.73
CA CYS A 231 12.89 -13.89 23.20
C CYS A 231 14.06 -13.37 24.07
N GLN A 232 14.31 -13.97 25.24
CA GLN A 232 15.43 -13.66 26.12
C GLN A 232 16.58 -14.68 26.02
N LEU A 233 16.41 -15.78 25.27
CA LEU A 233 17.47 -16.78 25.13
C LEU A 233 18.55 -16.24 24.17
N PRO A 234 19.83 -16.19 24.58
CA PRO A 234 20.92 -15.86 23.69
C PRO A 234 20.99 -16.88 22.54
N GLU A 235 21.42 -16.44 21.35
CA GLU A 235 21.82 -17.36 20.29
C GLU A 235 22.83 -18.37 20.85
N GLU A 236 22.51 -19.67 20.78
CA GLU A 236 23.49 -20.70 21.12
C GLU A 236 24.75 -20.46 20.27
N PRO A 237 25.95 -20.39 20.87
CA PRO A 237 27.15 -20.22 20.10
C PRO A 237 27.36 -21.43 19.21
N ALA A 238 27.89 -21.16 18.01
CA ALA A 238 28.26 -22.14 17.00
C ALA A 238 28.89 -23.39 17.63
N SER A 239 28.43 -24.55 17.16
CA SER A 239 29.09 -25.85 17.31
C SER A 239 30.61 -25.70 17.30
N SER A 240 31.22 -25.73 18.49
CA SER A 240 32.65 -25.96 18.65
C SER A 240 32.91 -27.37 18.17
N GLY A 241 33.72 -27.49 17.12
CA GLY A 241 34.12 -28.78 16.59
C GLY A 241 34.79 -29.67 17.63
N SER A 242 34.57 -30.97 17.47
CA SER A 242 35.56 -32.04 17.57
C SER A 242 35.01 -33.21 16.77
#